data_AF-A0A5N6B7P8-F1
#
_entry.id   AF-A0A5N6B7P8-F1
#
_cell.length_a   1.000
_cell.length_b   1.000
_cell.length_c   1.000
_cell.angle_alpha   90.00
_cell.angle_beta   90.00
_cell.angle_gamma   90.00
#
_symmetry.space_group_name_H-M   'P 1'
#
loop_
_entity.id
_entity.type
_entity.pdbx_description
1 polymer ?
#
loop_
_entity_poly.entity_id
_entity_poly.type
_entity_poly.pdbx_seq_one_letter_code
_entity_poly.pdbx_strand_id
1 'polypeptide(L)'
;SLLDPQTTAAMLHRLRDQATKKDPLAALSDQERQILELIGEGLTNRQIGERMFLAEKTVKNYVSNLLSKLDMQRRTQAAALAARLKAEHQQ
;
A
#
# COMPACT_ATOMS: atom_id res chain seq x y z
N SER A 1 -6.37 -15.86 40.31
CA SER A 1 -5.62 -14.77 39.69
C SER A 1 -5.05 -15.32 38.40
N LEU A 2 -5.53 -14.89 37.23
CA LEU A 2 -5.22 -15.58 35.97
C LEU A 2 -4.88 -14.58 34.88
N LEU A 3 -3.87 -13.75 35.15
CA LEU A 3 -2.96 -13.35 34.09
C LEU A 3 -1.87 -14.41 34.09
N ASP A 4 -2.08 -15.49 33.32
CA ASP A 4 -1.04 -16.47 33.11
C ASP A 4 0.15 -15.78 32.40
N PRO A 5 1.38 -15.90 32.92
CA PRO A 5 2.55 -15.22 32.36
C PRO A 5 2.77 -15.50 30.88
N GLN A 6 2.36 -16.67 30.37
CA GLN A 6 2.52 -17.01 28.96
C GLN A 6 1.54 -16.26 28.06
N THR A 7 0.28 -16.09 28.51
CA THR A 7 -0.70 -15.24 27.80
C THR A 7 -0.26 -13.78 27.73
N THR A 8 0.31 -13.23 28.81
CA THR A 8 0.83 -11.86 28.82
C THR A 8 2.02 -11.70 27.87
N ALA A 9 2.93 -12.67 27.83
CA ALA A 9 4.07 -12.65 26.93
C ALA A 9 3.66 -12.71 25.45
N ALA A 10 2.70 -13.57 25.10
CA ALA A 10 2.17 -13.66 23.73
C ALA A 10 1.45 -12.38 23.29
N MET A 11 0.70 -11.75 24.20
CA MET A 11 0.02 -10.48 23.95
C MET A 11 1.02 -9.33 23.74
N LEU A 12 2.04 -9.23 24.61
CA LEU A 12 3.12 -8.25 24.46
C LEU A 12 3.93 -8.49 23.18
N HIS A 13 4.15 -9.74 22.78
CA HIS A 13 4.82 -10.08 21.53
C HIS A 13 4.00 -9.60 20.33
N ARG A 14 2.67 -9.85 20.29
CA ARG A 14 1.79 -9.33 19.23
C ARG A 14 1.72 -7.81 19.18
N LEU A 15 1.70 -7.13 20.33
CA LEU A 15 1.69 -5.67 20.40
C LEU A 15 3.01 -5.09 19.88
N ARG A 16 4.14 -5.72 20.23
CA ARG A 16 5.46 -5.32 19.73
C ARG A 16 5.60 -5.58 18.22
N ASP A 17 5.10 -6.71 17.74
CA ASP A 17 5.13 -7.06 16.32
C ASP A 17 4.25 -6.12 15.47
N GLN A 18 3.09 -5.72 15.98
CA GLN A 18 2.26 -4.67 15.38
C GLN A 18 2.94 -3.29 15.41
N ALA A 19 3.61 -2.93 16.51
CA ALA A 19 4.35 -1.68 16.61
C ALA A 19 5.57 -1.62 15.67
N THR A 20 6.09 -2.76 15.22
CA THR A 20 7.23 -2.86 14.30
C THR A 20 6.84 -3.07 12.83
N LYS A 21 5.55 -3.26 12.50
CA LYS A 21 5.11 -3.30 11.10
C LYS A 21 5.30 -1.93 10.48
N LYS A 22 6.44 -1.73 9.82
CA LYS A 22 6.67 -0.56 8.96
C LYS A 22 5.57 -0.51 7.90
N ASP A 23 4.89 0.63 7.80
CA ASP A 23 3.94 0.88 6.71
C ASP A 23 4.66 0.60 5.39
N PRO A 24 4.22 -0.41 4.60
CA PRO A 24 4.86 -0.76 3.33
C PRO A 24 4.82 0.38 2.32
N LEU A 25 3.94 1.37 2.52
CA LEU A 25 3.79 2.54 1.68
C LEU A 25 4.46 3.79 2.25
N ALA A 26 5.21 3.70 3.35
CA ALA A 26 5.80 4.85 4.05
C ALA A 26 6.62 5.79 3.13
N ALA A 27 7.22 5.27 2.07
CA ALA A 27 8.01 6.04 1.09
C ALA A 27 7.16 6.78 0.05
N LEU A 28 5.85 6.49 -0.05
CA LEU A 28 4.94 7.08 -1.01
C LEU A 28 4.33 8.37 -0.49
N SER A 29 4.26 9.37 -1.36
CA SER A 29 3.43 10.55 -1.19
C SER A 29 1.95 10.21 -1.30
N ASP A 30 1.08 11.11 -0.82
CA ASP A 30 -0.37 10.92 -0.88
C ASP A 30 -0.88 10.72 -2.32
N GLN A 31 -0.32 11.45 -3.29
CA GLN A 31 -0.65 11.31 -4.70
C GLN A 31 -0.24 9.93 -5.25
N GLU A 32 0.92 9.41 -4.84
CA GLU A 32 1.37 8.07 -5.23
C GLU A 32 0.49 6.99 -4.56
N ARG A 33 0.08 7.17 -3.31
CA ARG A 33 -0.86 6.27 -2.64
C ARG A 33 -2.21 6.22 -3.38
N GLN A 34 -2.76 7.38 -3.75
CA GLN A 34 -3.98 7.45 -4.55
C GLN A 34 -3.82 6.77 -5.91
N ILE A 35 -2.68 6.95 -6.58
CA ILE A 35 -2.39 6.25 -7.84
C ILE A 35 -2.29 4.73 -7.63
N LEU A 36 -1.68 4.27 -6.53
CA LEU A 36 -1.60 2.86 -6.18
C LEU A 36 -2.99 2.23 -6.02
N GLU A 37 -3.89 2.92 -5.32
CA GLU A 37 -5.28 2.48 -5.12
C GLU A 37 -6.00 2.32 -6.47
N LEU A 38 -5.90 3.33 -7.34
CA LEU A 38 -6.54 3.30 -8.66
C LEU A 38 -5.90 2.25 -9.60
N ILE A 39 -4.60 1.96 -9.45
CA ILE A 39 -3.96 0.80 -10.10
C ILE A 39 -4.60 -0.50 -9.61
N GLY A 40 -4.86 -0.63 -8.30
CA GLY A 40 -5.53 -1.77 -7.69
C GLY A 40 -6.97 -1.96 -8.16
N GLU A 41 -7.66 -0.87 -8.52
CA GLU A 41 -8.97 -0.88 -9.18
C GLU A 41 -8.89 -1.29 -10.68
N GLY A 42 -7.68 -1.45 -11.24
CA GLY A 42 -7.48 -1.86 -12.63
C GLY A 42 -7.58 -0.75 -13.66
N LEU A 43 -7.61 0.52 -13.24
CA LEU A 43 -7.69 1.65 -14.16
C LEU A 43 -6.41 1.77 -15.00
N THR A 44 -6.51 2.35 -16.18
CA THR A 44 -5.37 2.73 -17.03
C THR A 44 -4.85 4.12 -16.65
N ASN A 45 -3.64 4.50 -17.11
CA ASN A 45 -3.09 5.84 -16.82
C ASN A 45 -3.98 6.98 -17.34
N ARG A 46 -4.69 6.76 -18.46
CA ARG A 46 -5.65 7.73 -18.99
C ARG A 46 -6.83 7.91 -18.05
N GLN A 47 -7.45 6.81 -17.60
CA GLN A 47 -8.57 6.84 -16.65
C GLN A 47 -8.18 7.42 -15.29
N ILE A 48 -6.98 7.12 -14.81
CA ILE A 48 -6.43 7.73 -13.58
C ILE A 48 -6.27 9.24 -13.78
N GLY A 49 -5.73 9.66 -14.93
CA GLY A 49 -5.59 11.07 -15.27
C GLY A 49 -6.92 11.81 -15.29
N GLU A 50 -7.94 11.22 -15.90
CA GLU A 50 -9.31 11.75 -15.90
C GLU A 50 -9.86 11.91 -14.48
N ARG A 51 -9.67 10.92 -13.60
CA ARG A 51 -10.18 10.94 -12.22
C ARG A 51 -9.43 11.91 -11.30
N MET A 52 -8.14 12.11 -11.54
CA MET A 52 -7.27 12.97 -10.74
C MET A 52 -7.08 14.37 -11.36
N PHE A 53 -7.72 14.65 -12.49
CA PHE A 53 -7.53 15.88 -13.28
C PHE A 53 -6.07 16.12 -13.69
N LEU A 54 -5.37 15.04 -14.09
CA LEU A 54 -3.97 15.04 -14.52
C LEU A 54 -3.86 14.60 -15.99
N ALA A 55 -2.84 15.11 -16.68
CA ALA A 55 -2.46 14.57 -17.98
C ALA A 55 -1.97 13.11 -17.85
N GLU A 56 -2.26 12.26 -18.85
CA GLU A 56 -1.84 10.85 -18.84
C GLU A 56 -0.31 10.70 -18.66
N LYS A 57 0.48 11.60 -19.25
CA LYS A 57 1.94 11.61 -19.10
C LYS A 57 2.37 11.87 -17.65
N THR A 58 1.65 12.73 -16.94
CA THR A 58 1.91 13.00 -15.52
C THR A 58 1.66 11.76 -14.69
N VAL A 59 0.56 11.04 -14.97
CA VAL A 59 0.29 9.76 -14.31
C VAL A 59 1.39 8.73 -14.63
N LYS A 60 1.84 8.63 -15.89
CA LYS A 60 2.98 7.75 -16.25
C LYS A 60 4.21 8.04 -15.39
N ASN A 61 4.55 9.30 -15.17
CA ASN A 61 5.68 9.69 -14.32
C ASN A 61 5.48 9.26 -12.87
N TYR A 62 4.30 9.49 -12.31
CA TYR A 62 3.98 9.03 -10.96
C TYR A 62 4.06 7.51 -10.84
N VAL A 63 3.54 6.75 -11.82
CA VAL A 63 3.62 5.29 -11.82
C VAL A 63 5.08 4.83 -11.82
N SER A 64 5.95 5.43 -12.64
CA SER A 64 7.38 5.10 -12.64
C SER A 64 8.03 5.40 -11.29
N ASN A 65 7.76 6.56 -10.69
CA ASN A 65 8.32 6.93 -9.39
C ASN A 65 7.84 6.03 -8.26
N LEU A 66 6.54 5.72 -8.24
CA LEU A 66 5.92 4.78 -7.30
C LEU A 66 6.58 3.41 -7.42
N LEU A 67 6.73 2.88 -8.63
CA LEU A 67 7.34 1.56 -8.84
C LEU A 67 8.79 1.56 -8.33
N SER A 68 9.58 2.59 -8.64
CA SER A 68 10.94 2.73 -8.12
C SER A 68 10.98 2.80 -6.58
N LYS A 69 10.07 3.55 -5.95
CA LYS A 69 10.00 3.66 -4.48
C LYS A 69 9.59 2.37 -3.78
N LEU A 70 8.80 1.54 -4.45
CA LEU A 70 8.38 0.23 -3.96
C LEU A 70 9.31 -0.91 -4.37
N ASP A 71 10.42 -0.61 -5.06
CA ASP A 71 11.33 -1.59 -5.65
C ASP A 71 10.60 -2.60 -6.57
N MET A 72 9.67 -2.08 -7.37
CA MET A 72 8.87 -2.84 -8.32
C MET A 72 9.21 -2.47 -9.75
N GLN A 73 9.06 -3.43 -10.66
CA GLN A 73 9.35 -3.24 -12.08
C GLN A 73 8.09 -3.23 -12.94
N ARG A 74 6.98 -3.81 -12.45
CA ARG A 74 5.76 -4.01 -13.23
C ARG A 74 4.53 -3.47 -12.50
N ARG A 75 3.65 -2.82 -13.27
CA ARG A 75 2.32 -2.37 -12.82
C ARG A 75 1.51 -3.49 -12.15
N THR A 76 1.63 -4.72 -12.64
CA THR A 76 0.91 -5.87 -12.08
C THR A 76 1.36 -6.21 -10.65
N GLN A 77 2.63 -5.95 -10.30
CA GLN A 77 3.10 -6.09 -8.91
C GLN A 77 2.45 -5.03 -8.01
N ALA A 78 2.37 -3.78 -8.47
CA ALA A 78 1.69 -2.71 -7.75
C ALA A 78 0.19 -3.00 -7.58
N ALA A 79 -0.48 -3.52 -8.62
CA ALA A 79 -1.89 -3.92 -8.54
C ALA A 79 -2.11 -5.05 -7.52
N ALA A 80 -1.24 -6.06 -7.51
CA ALA A 80 -1.30 -7.15 -6.55
C ALA A 80 -1.09 -6.66 -5.10
N LEU A 81 -0.14 -5.73 -4.89
CA LEU A 81 0.08 -5.11 -3.59
C LEU A 81 -1.16 -4.32 -3.13
N ALA A 82 -1.73 -3.48 -4.00
CA ALA A 82 -2.93 -2.71 -3.69
C ALA A 82 -4.11 -3.62 -3.31
N ALA A 83 -4.32 -4.72 -4.04
CA ALA A 83 -5.36 -5.70 -3.74
C ALA A 83 -5.14 -6.38 -2.37
N ARG A 84 -3.88 -6.72 -2.06
CA ARG A 84 -3.51 -7.29 -0.75
C ARG A 84 -3.81 -6.32 0.39
N LEU A 85 -3.37 -5.06 0.28
CA LEU A 85 -3.58 -4.05 1.32
C LEU A 85 -5.08 -3.77 1.54
N LYS A 86 -5.87 -3.74 0.45
CA LYS A 86 -7.33 -3.60 0.54
C LYS A 86 -7.97 -4.77 1.29
N ALA A 87 -7.51 -6.00 1.07
CA ALA A 87 -8.02 -7.17 1.78
C ALA A 87 -7.65 -7.14 3.28
N GLU A 88 -6.45 -6.65 3.63
CA GLU A 88 -5.99 -6.50 5.02
C GLU A 88 -6.79 -5.43 5.78
N HIS A 89 -7.23 -4.35 5.12
CA HIS A 89 -8.05 -3.29 5.74
C HIS A 89 -9.53 -3.66 5.92
N GLN A 90 -10.01 -4.73 5.27
CA GLN A 90 -11.40 -5.19 5.34
C GLN A 90 -11.62 -6.26 6.43
N GLN A 91 -10.56 -6.64 7.15
CA GLN A 91 -10.56 -7.63 8.23
C GLN A 91 -10.49 -6.93 9.60
#